data_AF-A0A7L5E5Q8-F1
#
_entry.id   AF-A0A7L5E5Q8-F1
#
_cell.length_a   1.000
_cell.length_b   1.000
_cell.length_c   1.000
_cell.angle_alpha   90.00
_cell.angle_beta   90.00
_cell.angle_gamma   90.00
#
_symmetry.space_group_name_H-M   'P 1'
#
loop_
_entity.id
_entity.type
_entity.pdbx_description
1 polymer ?
#
loop_
_entity_poly.entity_id
_entity_poly.type
_entity_poly.pdbx_seq_one_letter_code
_entity_poly.pdbx_strand_id
1 'polypeptide(L)'
;MNIIFKSAIISVMLLCFAAITLNGCKSTDIASRYTSKYINSNTNKVIAQVPEAYELGYIILALTDYSQRDTNLIDTHSQYYHDVIRYFNNYKNHRAVVLLNQEISRNFKYFHSFRDGLYAFQLSHNRLSLKSDYRIDLNKFNFKRFAPLMRDFASKSNFVKFYNDHQSFYTQLTNYQQQQLTIEAAQKMVEKDYTMSFNSYKIVLSPLMNGYPGTLAINSRRFTECLIFTQTINK
;
A
#
# COMPACT_ATOMS: atom_id res chain seq x y z
N MET A 1 29.62 75.95 12.47
CA MET A 1 28.49 76.15 11.54
C MET A 1 27.79 74.79 11.40
N ASN A 2 26.83 74.49 12.29
CA ASN A 2 25.37 74.49 12.01
C ASN A 2 25.03 73.43 10.95
N ILE A 3 24.24 72.35 11.14
CA ILE A 3 22.95 72.06 11.82
C ILE A 3 22.78 70.50 11.77
N ILE A 4 22.56 69.75 12.87
CA ILE A 4 21.30 69.39 13.56
C ILE A 4 20.32 68.45 12.79
N PHE A 5 20.15 67.25 13.37
CA PHE A 5 18.98 66.34 13.46
C PHE A 5 18.40 65.63 12.22
N LYS A 6 18.32 64.28 12.28
CA LYS A 6 17.12 63.57 12.79
C LYS A 6 17.38 62.07 13.00
N SER A 7 17.01 61.60 14.19
CA SER A 7 16.79 60.20 14.55
C SER A 7 15.55 59.65 13.84
N ALA A 8 15.61 58.40 13.38
CA ALA A 8 14.45 57.59 13.03
C ALA A 8 14.66 56.13 13.47
N ILE A 9 14.25 55.86 14.70
CA ILE A 9 13.49 54.71 15.21
C ILE A 9 13.40 53.47 14.28
N ILE A 10 14.09 52.40 14.73
CA ILE A 10 13.64 51.00 14.88
C ILE A 10 12.48 50.53 13.98
N SER A 11 12.78 49.57 13.11
CA SER A 11 11.90 48.41 12.93
C SER A 11 12.74 47.18 12.59
N VAL A 12 12.98 46.36 13.61
CA VAL A 12 13.48 44.99 13.49
C VAL A 12 12.35 44.19 12.85
N MET A 13 12.35 44.09 11.52
CA MET A 13 11.41 43.22 10.83
C MET A 13 11.97 41.80 10.88
N LEU A 14 11.48 41.09 11.89
CA LEU A 14 11.62 39.66 12.15
C LEU A 14 11.60 38.88 10.82
N LEU A 15 12.71 38.22 10.50
CA LEU A 15 12.76 37.14 9.53
C LEU A 15 11.91 36.00 10.07
N CYS A 16 10.61 36.01 9.75
CA CYS A 16 9.77 34.83 9.83
C CYS A 16 10.28 33.83 8.79
N PHE A 17 11.31 33.06 9.14
CA PHE A 17 11.51 31.74 8.59
C PHE A 17 10.26 30.94 8.98
N ALA A 18 9.24 30.98 8.11
CA ALA A 18 8.24 29.94 8.09
C ALA A 18 9.00 28.65 7.83
N ALA A 19 9.28 27.90 8.89
CA ALA A 19 9.67 26.52 8.82
C ALA A 19 8.50 25.81 8.14
N ILE A 20 8.55 25.74 6.81
CA ILE A 20 7.75 24.81 6.03
C ILE A 20 8.20 23.45 6.55
N THR A 21 7.40 22.88 7.44
CA THR A 21 7.53 21.48 7.81
C THR A 21 7.20 20.69 6.55
N LEU A 22 8.24 20.42 5.77
CA LEU A 22 8.25 19.34 4.81
C LEU A 22 7.93 18.09 5.63
N ASN A 23 6.65 17.72 5.67
CA ASN A 23 6.27 16.36 6.01
C ASN A 23 6.98 15.49 4.98
N GLY A 24 8.14 14.97 5.38
CA GLY A 24 9.07 14.28 4.51
C GLY A 24 8.33 13.21 3.73
N CYS A 25 8.33 13.38 2.41
CA CYS A 25 8.04 12.31 1.47
C CYS A 25 8.83 11.07 1.90
N LYS A 26 8.14 9.94 2.13
CA LYS A 26 8.79 8.67 2.42
C LYS A 26 9.41 8.12 1.12
N SER A 27 10.43 8.79 0.60
CA SER A 27 11.28 8.20 -0.43
C SER A 27 12.20 7.20 0.29
N THR A 28 11.95 5.91 0.10
CA THR A 28 12.87 4.90 0.59
C THR A 28 13.87 4.62 -0.52
N ASP A 29 15.15 4.93 -0.27
CA ASP A 29 16.26 4.66 -1.20
C ASP A 29 16.60 3.16 -1.12
N ILE A 30 15.64 2.36 -1.58
CA ILE A 30 15.76 0.93 -1.56
C ILE A 30 16.17 0.53 -2.97
N ALA A 31 17.45 0.21 -3.13
CA ALA A 31 17.99 -0.29 -4.38
C ALA A 31 17.17 -1.50 -4.87
N SER A 32 16.18 -1.24 -5.72
CA SER A 32 15.40 -2.28 -6.36
C SER A 32 16.28 -2.95 -7.41
N ARG A 33 16.13 -4.26 -7.53
CA ARG A 33 16.89 -5.06 -8.50
C ARG A 33 15.97 -5.36 -9.67
N TYR A 34 15.61 -4.33 -10.42
CA TYR A 34 14.84 -4.55 -11.65
C TYR A 34 15.74 -5.16 -12.73
N THR A 35 15.30 -6.31 -13.26
CA THR A 35 15.93 -6.88 -14.45
C THR A 35 15.63 -6.02 -15.68
N SER A 36 16.48 -6.06 -16.70
CA SER A 36 16.21 -5.36 -17.97
C SER A 36 14.88 -5.79 -18.59
N LYS A 37 14.52 -7.07 -18.44
CA LYS A 37 13.22 -7.60 -18.86
C LYS A 37 12.07 -6.89 -18.13
N TYR A 38 12.15 -6.77 -16.80
CA TYR A 38 11.15 -6.08 -16.00
C TYR A 38 11.01 -4.61 -16.40
N ILE A 39 12.14 -3.90 -16.56
CA ILE A 39 12.13 -2.48 -16.98
C ILE A 39 11.39 -2.35 -18.31
N ASN A 40 11.82 -3.10 -19.33
CA ASN A 40 11.22 -3.04 -20.66
C ASN A 40 9.72 -3.39 -20.66
N SER A 41 9.29 -4.34 -19.81
CA SER A 41 7.89 -4.73 -19.75
C SER A 41 6.99 -3.73 -19.00
N ASN A 42 7.57 -2.81 -18.23
CA ASN A 42 6.81 -1.93 -17.32
C ASN A 42 7.00 -0.42 -17.59
N THR A 43 8.04 0.00 -18.30
CA THR A 43 8.24 1.40 -18.69
C THR A 43 7.02 1.96 -19.41
N ASN A 44 6.60 3.16 -19.02
CA ASN A 44 5.43 3.88 -19.53
C ASN A 44 4.12 3.10 -19.39
N LYS A 45 4.02 2.23 -18.37
CA LYS A 45 2.78 1.52 -18.05
C LYS A 45 2.23 1.88 -16.68
N VAL A 46 0.90 1.94 -16.63
CA VAL A 46 0.13 1.83 -15.39
C VAL A 46 -0.52 0.46 -15.40
N ILE A 47 -0.32 -0.34 -14.35
CA ILE A 47 -0.85 -1.71 -14.26
C ILE A 47 -1.68 -1.84 -13.00
N ALA A 48 -2.98 -2.09 -13.16
CA ALA A 48 -3.87 -2.49 -12.08
C ALA A 48 -3.75 -3.99 -11.79
N GLN A 49 -3.72 -4.36 -10.51
CA GLN A 49 -3.56 -5.74 -10.08
C GLN A 49 -4.17 -5.98 -8.69
N VAL A 50 -4.60 -7.22 -8.46
CA VAL A 50 -4.94 -7.76 -7.13
C VAL A 50 -3.91 -8.81 -6.77
N PRO A 51 -2.74 -8.46 -6.21
CA PRO A 51 -1.69 -9.44 -5.95
C PRO A 51 -2.13 -10.48 -4.92
N GLU A 52 -1.87 -11.75 -5.18
CA GLU A 52 -2.32 -12.87 -4.34
C GLU A 52 -1.91 -12.74 -2.86
N ALA A 53 -0.63 -12.42 -2.58
CA ALA A 53 -0.17 -12.23 -1.20
C ALA A 53 -0.77 -10.99 -0.52
N TYR A 54 -1.12 -9.96 -1.31
CA TYR A 54 -1.77 -8.75 -0.82
C TYR A 54 -3.22 -9.05 -0.43
N GLU A 55 -3.94 -9.78 -1.28
CA GLU A 55 -5.31 -10.21 -0.99
C GLU A 55 -5.37 -11.17 0.20
N LEU A 56 -4.45 -12.12 0.31
CA LEU A 56 -4.32 -12.98 1.50
C LEU A 56 -4.20 -12.15 2.79
N GLY A 57 -3.38 -11.09 2.75
CA GLY A 57 -3.23 -10.18 3.88
C GLY A 57 -4.53 -9.45 4.23
N TYR A 58 -5.26 -8.95 3.24
CA TYR A 58 -6.54 -8.28 3.45
C TYR A 58 -7.66 -9.22 3.92
N ILE A 59 -7.67 -10.49 3.50
CA ILE A 59 -8.59 -11.50 4.04
C ILE A 59 -8.29 -11.77 5.52
N ILE A 60 -7.01 -11.95 5.89
CA ILE A 60 -6.63 -12.12 7.31
C ILE A 60 -7.05 -10.89 8.11
N LEU A 61 -6.87 -9.70 7.53
CA LEU A 61 -7.29 -8.44 8.13
C LEU A 61 -8.80 -8.38 8.35
N ALA A 62 -9.62 -8.72 7.35
CA ALA A 62 -11.09 -8.71 7.43
C ALA A 62 -11.68 -9.64 8.51
N LEU A 63 -10.92 -10.65 8.94
CA LEU A 63 -11.31 -11.55 10.03
C LEU A 63 -10.99 -10.98 11.43
N THR A 64 -10.30 -9.85 11.52
CA THR A 64 -9.95 -9.26 12.82
C THR A 64 -11.14 -8.52 13.45
N ASP A 65 -11.26 -8.61 14.77
CA ASP A 65 -12.29 -7.84 15.51
C ASP A 65 -12.12 -6.33 15.33
N TYR A 66 -10.88 -5.85 15.11
CA TYR A 66 -10.61 -4.45 14.81
C TYR A 66 -11.30 -4.03 13.50
N SER A 67 -11.05 -4.75 12.39
CA SER A 67 -11.57 -4.35 11.08
C SER A 67 -13.08 -4.53 10.95
N GLN A 68 -13.67 -5.50 11.65
CA GLN A 68 -15.13 -5.72 11.61
C GLN A 68 -15.90 -4.60 12.32
N ARG A 69 -15.23 -3.82 13.18
CA ARG A 69 -15.79 -2.63 13.83
C ARG A 69 -15.45 -1.32 13.10
N ASP A 70 -14.43 -1.32 12.26
CA ASP A 70 -13.97 -0.14 11.52
C ASP A 70 -14.22 -0.29 10.01
N THR A 71 -15.40 0.16 9.59
CA THR A 71 -15.84 0.12 8.19
C THR A 71 -15.02 1.04 7.27
N ASN A 72 -14.15 1.90 7.80
CA ASN A 72 -13.25 2.70 6.97
C ASN A 72 -12.07 1.89 6.44
N LEU A 73 -11.76 0.76 7.06
CA LEU A 73 -10.59 -0.06 6.71
C LEU A 73 -10.96 -1.18 5.74
N ILE A 74 -12.06 -1.89 6.03
CA ILE A 74 -12.63 -2.95 5.20
C ILE A 74 -14.03 -2.55 4.76
N ASP A 75 -14.36 -2.83 3.50
CA ASP A 75 -15.71 -2.64 2.98
C ASP A 75 -16.59 -3.82 3.34
N THR A 76 -17.27 -3.68 4.47
CA THR A 76 -18.15 -4.70 5.05
C THR A 76 -19.50 -4.82 4.34
N HIS A 77 -19.81 -3.97 3.36
CA HIS A 77 -21.12 -3.97 2.68
C HIS A 77 -21.08 -4.72 1.34
N SER A 78 -19.89 -4.97 0.80
CA SER A 78 -19.72 -5.67 -0.47
C SER A 78 -20.14 -7.14 -0.42
N GLN A 79 -20.68 -7.64 -1.53
CA GLN A 79 -20.94 -9.08 -1.67
C GLN A 79 -19.67 -9.92 -1.48
N TYR A 80 -18.53 -9.41 -1.98
CA TYR A 80 -17.24 -10.06 -1.84
C TYR A 80 -16.82 -10.22 -0.36
N TYR A 81 -17.04 -9.21 0.48
CA TYR A 81 -16.80 -9.33 1.91
C TYR A 81 -17.64 -10.45 2.53
N HIS A 82 -18.93 -10.54 2.20
CA HIS A 82 -19.79 -11.61 2.70
C HIS A 82 -19.30 -13.00 2.25
N ASP A 83 -18.80 -13.14 1.03
CA ASP A 83 -18.22 -14.39 0.54
C ASP A 83 -16.92 -14.75 1.27
N VAL A 84 -16.06 -13.75 1.53
CA VAL A 84 -14.85 -13.90 2.36
C VAL A 84 -15.21 -14.37 3.78
N ILE A 85 -16.14 -13.70 4.46
CA ILE A 85 -16.54 -14.10 5.82
C ILE A 85 -17.14 -15.51 5.79
N ARG A 86 -18.05 -15.82 4.86
CA ARG A 86 -18.65 -17.15 4.74
C ARG A 86 -17.60 -18.24 4.59
N TYR A 87 -16.56 -18.00 3.79
CA TYR A 87 -15.52 -18.98 3.51
C TYR A 87 -14.51 -19.11 4.65
N PHE A 88 -14.07 -18.00 5.25
CA PHE A 88 -12.92 -17.97 6.16
C PHE A 88 -13.26 -17.85 7.66
N ASN A 89 -14.51 -17.64 8.05
CA ASN A 89 -14.88 -17.37 9.46
C ASN A 89 -14.46 -18.47 10.44
N ASN A 90 -14.38 -19.74 10.00
CA ASN A 90 -13.87 -20.84 10.83
C ASN A 90 -12.39 -20.66 11.24
N TYR A 91 -11.66 -19.77 10.57
CA TYR A 91 -10.26 -19.45 10.84
C TYR A 91 -10.08 -18.12 11.59
N LYS A 92 -11.15 -17.50 12.13
CA LYS A 92 -11.05 -16.21 12.87
C LYS A 92 -10.12 -16.27 14.08
N ASN A 93 -9.99 -17.44 14.70
CA ASN A 93 -9.09 -17.67 15.85
C ASN A 93 -7.68 -18.11 15.42
N HIS A 94 -7.38 -18.11 14.12
CA HIS A 94 -6.06 -18.47 13.62
C HIS A 94 -5.00 -17.48 14.12
N ARG A 95 -3.79 -17.97 14.43
CA ARG A 95 -2.70 -17.16 15.00
C ARG A 95 -2.34 -15.93 14.16
N ALA A 96 -2.50 -16.01 12.85
CA ALA A 96 -2.32 -14.87 11.94
C ALA A 96 -3.34 -13.74 12.23
N VAL A 97 -4.62 -14.07 12.32
CA VAL A 97 -5.71 -13.12 12.60
C VAL A 97 -5.51 -12.51 13.99
N VAL A 98 -5.27 -13.35 15.00
CA VAL A 98 -5.07 -12.90 16.38
C VAL A 98 -3.86 -11.96 16.50
N LEU A 99 -2.72 -12.31 15.90
CA LEU A 99 -1.53 -11.45 15.94
C LEU A 99 -1.77 -10.12 15.22
N LEU A 100 -2.38 -10.14 14.03
CA LEU A 100 -2.65 -8.91 13.29
C LEU A 100 -3.61 -7.98 14.04
N ASN A 101 -4.68 -8.55 14.61
CA ASN A 101 -5.64 -7.82 15.44
C ASN A 101 -4.94 -7.14 16.62
N GLN A 102 -4.05 -7.86 17.31
CA GLN A 102 -3.27 -7.32 18.44
C GLN A 102 -2.33 -6.19 18.04
N GLU A 103 -1.59 -6.33 16.93
CA GLU A 103 -0.65 -5.30 16.48
C GLU A 103 -1.40 -4.03 16.06
N ILE A 104 -2.43 -4.14 15.21
CA ILE A 104 -3.17 -2.96 14.73
C ILE A 104 -3.91 -2.27 15.88
N SER A 105 -4.52 -3.02 16.80
CA SER A 105 -5.20 -2.46 17.98
C SER A 105 -4.23 -1.73 18.92
N ARG A 106 -2.96 -2.16 18.98
CA ARG A 106 -1.93 -1.50 19.79
C ARG A 106 -1.48 -0.17 19.17
N ASN A 107 -1.31 -0.14 17.85
CA ASN A 107 -0.90 1.06 17.14
C ASN A 107 -1.35 0.99 15.68
N PHE A 108 -2.28 1.87 15.31
CA PHE A 108 -2.82 1.94 13.95
C PHE A 108 -1.74 2.17 12.87
N LYS A 109 -0.59 2.79 13.20
CA LYS A 109 0.53 2.93 12.24
C LYS A 109 1.07 1.60 11.71
N TYR A 110 0.85 0.51 12.44
CA TYR A 110 1.19 -0.83 11.98
C TYR A 110 0.30 -1.31 10.83
N PHE A 111 -0.93 -0.82 10.71
CA PHE A 111 -1.76 -1.09 9.52
C PHE A 111 -1.12 -0.55 8.24
N HIS A 112 -0.63 0.70 8.23
CA HIS A 112 0.05 1.25 7.05
C HIS A 112 1.32 0.45 6.69
N SER A 113 2.10 0.07 7.71
CA SER A 113 3.32 -0.71 7.53
C SER A 113 3.03 -2.14 7.04
N PHE A 114 1.92 -2.72 7.51
CA PHE A 114 1.40 -3.99 7.05
C PHE A 114 0.97 -3.91 5.58
N ARG A 115 0.09 -2.96 5.22
CA ARG A 115 -0.40 -2.74 3.85
C ARG A 115 0.76 -2.61 2.86
N ASP A 116 1.69 -1.71 3.14
CA ASP A 116 2.81 -1.44 2.23
C ASP A 116 3.73 -2.67 2.11
N GLY A 117 4.00 -3.35 3.23
CA GLY A 117 4.89 -4.51 3.29
C GLY A 117 4.32 -5.77 2.62
N LEU A 118 3.00 -5.94 2.57
CA LEU A 118 2.36 -7.08 1.89
C LEU A 118 2.79 -7.19 0.42
N TYR A 119 3.01 -6.07 -0.25
CA TYR A 119 3.40 -6.07 -1.66
C TYR A 119 4.79 -6.65 -1.91
N ALA A 120 5.65 -6.72 -0.89
CA ALA A 120 6.97 -7.35 -0.98
C ALA A 120 6.89 -8.88 -1.14
N PHE A 121 5.72 -9.46 -0.87
CA PHE A 121 5.51 -10.90 -0.91
C PHE A 121 4.82 -11.34 -2.20
N GLN A 122 5.11 -12.58 -2.59
CA GLN A 122 4.39 -13.33 -3.60
C GLN A 122 4.04 -14.70 -3.02
N LEU A 123 2.86 -15.20 -3.38
CA LEU A 123 2.45 -16.57 -3.10
C LEU A 123 2.58 -17.36 -4.41
N SER A 124 3.16 -18.55 -4.34
CA SER A 124 3.25 -19.45 -5.49
C SER A 124 3.25 -20.88 -4.96
N HIS A 125 2.29 -21.72 -5.39
CA HIS A 125 2.17 -23.10 -4.93
C HIS A 125 2.16 -23.22 -3.39
N ASN A 126 1.33 -22.43 -2.70
CA ASN A 126 1.31 -22.32 -1.22
C ASN A 126 2.62 -21.86 -0.57
N ARG A 127 3.60 -21.37 -1.34
CA ARG A 127 4.85 -20.83 -0.82
C ARG A 127 4.83 -19.31 -0.83
N LEU A 128 4.80 -18.72 0.35
CA LEU A 128 4.99 -17.29 0.53
C LEU A 128 6.50 -16.98 0.48
N SER A 129 6.91 -16.10 -0.42
CA SER A 129 8.30 -15.69 -0.60
C SER A 129 8.42 -14.20 -0.88
N LEU A 130 9.58 -13.60 -0.64
CA LEU A 130 9.85 -12.23 -1.04
C LEU A 130 10.05 -12.16 -2.55
N LYS A 131 9.49 -11.13 -3.18
CA LYS A 131 9.78 -10.79 -4.58
C LYS A 131 11.26 -10.40 -4.68
N SER A 132 11.97 -10.92 -5.66
CA SER A 132 13.39 -10.59 -5.90
C SER A 132 13.60 -9.13 -6.28
N ASP A 133 12.61 -8.55 -6.96
CA ASP A 133 12.73 -7.25 -7.63
C ASP A 133 12.38 -6.10 -6.68
N TYR A 134 11.72 -6.42 -5.56
CA TYR A 134 11.29 -5.46 -4.55
C TYR A 134 12.05 -5.64 -3.25
N ARG A 135 12.53 -4.53 -2.72
CA ARG A 135 12.91 -4.43 -1.33
C ARG A 135 12.02 -3.32 -0.75
N ILE A 136 11.23 -3.68 0.24
CA ILE A 136 10.38 -2.76 1.01
C ILE A 136 10.90 -2.84 2.44
N ASP A 137 10.86 -1.74 3.19
CA ASP A 137 11.27 -1.76 4.59
C ASP A 137 10.26 -2.56 5.42
N LEU A 138 10.59 -3.83 5.65
CA LEU A 138 9.80 -4.77 6.43
C LEU A 138 10.10 -4.68 7.94
N ASN A 139 10.86 -3.70 8.42
CA ASN A 139 11.12 -3.56 9.85
C ASN A 139 10.02 -2.79 10.60
N LYS A 140 9.17 -2.06 9.87
CA LYS A 140 8.07 -1.26 10.44
C LYS A 140 6.87 -2.09 10.90
N PHE A 141 6.80 -3.35 10.47
CA PHE A 141 5.87 -4.37 10.93
C PHE A 141 6.63 -5.69 11.03
N ASN A 142 6.40 -6.52 12.05
CA ASN A 142 7.20 -7.73 12.26
C ASN A 142 6.83 -8.87 11.27
N PHE A 143 7.17 -8.69 9.99
CA PHE A 143 6.93 -9.67 8.93
C PHE A 143 7.74 -10.96 9.11
N LYS A 144 8.89 -10.91 9.81
CA LYS A 144 9.65 -12.11 10.18
C LYS A 144 8.79 -13.07 11.01
N ARG A 145 7.99 -12.53 11.93
CA ARG A 145 7.02 -13.30 12.73
C ARG A 145 5.73 -13.59 11.97
N PHE A 146 5.25 -12.64 11.17
CA PHE A 146 3.93 -12.73 10.55
C PHE A 146 3.88 -13.59 9.28
N ALA A 147 4.88 -13.53 8.40
CA ALA A 147 4.89 -14.24 7.12
C ALA A 147 4.74 -15.78 7.28
N PRO A 148 5.38 -16.45 8.26
CA PRO A 148 5.11 -17.87 8.52
C PRO A 148 3.66 -18.16 8.89
N LEU A 149 2.99 -17.24 9.60
CA LEU A 149 1.58 -17.38 9.99
C LEU A 149 0.63 -17.12 8.82
N MET A 150 0.96 -16.18 7.92
CA MET A 150 0.23 -16.00 6.66
C MET A 150 0.25 -17.27 5.82
N ARG A 151 1.43 -17.90 5.69
CA ARG A 151 1.58 -19.17 4.96
C ARG A 151 0.77 -20.29 5.60
N ASP A 152 0.82 -20.42 6.93
CA ASP A 152 0.03 -21.43 7.67
C ASP A 152 -1.47 -21.20 7.48
N PHE A 153 -1.91 -19.94 7.55
CA PHE A 153 -3.30 -19.57 7.27
C PHE A 153 -3.70 -19.99 5.86
N ALA A 154 -2.94 -19.58 4.84
CA ALA A 154 -3.25 -19.88 3.45
C ALA A 154 -3.37 -21.39 3.17
N SER A 155 -2.48 -22.19 3.77
CA SER A 155 -2.52 -23.64 3.65
C SER A 155 -3.74 -24.25 4.35
N LYS A 156 -4.05 -23.84 5.58
CA LYS A 156 -5.16 -24.41 6.36
C LYS A 156 -6.52 -23.98 5.84
N SER A 157 -6.62 -22.77 5.33
CA SER A 157 -7.87 -22.20 4.83
C SER A 157 -8.15 -22.49 3.36
N ASN A 158 -7.23 -23.16 2.66
CA ASN A 158 -7.33 -23.38 1.21
C ASN A 158 -7.47 -22.07 0.41
N PHE A 159 -6.74 -21.04 0.84
CA PHE A 159 -6.81 -19.71 0.26
C PHE A 159 -6.53 -19.70 -1.25
N VAL A 160 -5.57 -20.50 -1.74
CA VAL A 160 -5.25 -20.56 -3.17
C VAL A 160 -6.47 -21.01 -3.99
N LYS A 161 -7.27 -21.96 -3.49
CA LYS A 161 -8.52 -22.33 -4.15
C LYS A 161 -9.49 -21.15 -4.20
N PHE A 162 -9.72 -20.50 -3.05
CA PHE A 162 -10.61 -19.33 -2.98
C PHE A 162 -10.17 -18.23 -3.96
N TYR A 163 -8.89 -17.89 -3.97
CA TYR A 163 -8.32 -16.86 -4.86
C TYR A 163 -8.47 -17.25 -6.34
N ASN A 164 -8.30 -18.53 -6.68
CA ASN A 164 -8.49 -19.03 -8.04
C ASN A 164 -9.97 -19.02 -8.46
N ASP A 165 -10.88 -19.38 -7.56
CA ASP A 165 -12.32 -19.36 -7.82
C ASP A 165 -12.83 -17.92 -8.09
N HIS A 166 -12.13 -16.88 -7.59
CA HIS A 166 -12.47 -15.46 -7.77
C HIS A 166 -11.67 -14.76 -8.88
N GLN A 167 -10.85 -15.47 -9.67
CA GLN A 167 -10.01 -14.85 -10.71
C GLN A 167 -10.81 -14.04 -11.72
N SER A 168 -11.98 -14.53 -12.14
CA SER A 168 -12.84 -13.81 -13.08
C SER A 168 -13.29 -12.46 -12.50
N PHE A 169 -13.64 -12.43 -11.22
CA PHE A 169 -14.02 -11.20 -10.52
C PHE A 169 -12.84 -10.23 -10.41
N TYR A 170 -11.66 -10.70 -10.00
CA TYR A 170 -10.47 -9.84 -9.94
C TYR A 170 -10.08 -9.31 -11.33
N THR A 171 -10.21 -10.12 -12.38
CA THR A 171 -9.92 -9.71 -13.76
C THR A 171 -10.86 -8.60 -14.22
N GLN A 172 -12.17 -8.73 -13.93
CA GLN A 172 -13.16 -7.69 -14.22
C GLN A 172 -12.80 -6.38 -13.49
N LEU A 173 -12.49 -6.47 -12.20
CA LEU A 173 -12.09 -5.35 -11.36
C LEU A 173 -10.86 -4.62 -11.91
N THR A 174 -9.81 -5.37 -12.26
CA THR A 174 -8.57 -4.77 -12.79
C THR A 174 -8.78 -4.21 -14.17
N ASN A 175 -9.58 -4.84 -15.03
CA ASN A 175 -9.88 -4.32 -16.37
C ASN A 175 -10.67 -3.02 -16.30
N TYR A 176 -11.68 -2.96 -15.44
CA TYR A 176 -12.46 -1.74 -15.21
C TYR A 176 -11.56 -0.59 -14.73
N GLN A 177 -10.72 -0.87 -13.74
CA GLN A 177 -9.77 0.09 -13.23
C GLN A 177 -8.78 0.52 -14.32
N GLN A 178 -8.25 -0.42 -15.11
CA GLN A 178 -7.25 -0.18 -16.15
C GLN A 178 -7.76 0.74 -17.28
N GLN A 179 -9.04 0.66 -17.63
CA GLN A 179 -9.65 1.52 -18.65
C GLN A 179 -9.59 3.02 -18.31
N GLN A 180 -9.44 3.36 -17.02
CA GLN A 180 -9.40 4.74 -16.53
C GLN A 180 -7.98 5.24 -16.23
N LEU A 181 -6.95 4.43 -16.50
CA LEU A 181 -5.58 4.69 -16.03
C LEU A 181 -4.62 5.01 -17.18
N THR A 182 -4.27 6.28 -17.31
CA THR A 182 -3.10 6.75 -18.09
C THR A 182 -1.93 7.10 -17.16
N ILE A 183 -0.73 7.28 -17.73
CA ILE A 183 0.46 7.71 -16.96
C ILE A 183 0.20 9.08 -16.31
N GLU A 184 -0.43 10.00 -17.02
CA GLU A 184 -0.78 11.34 -16.54
C GLU A 184 -1.79 11.24 -15.39
N ALA A 185 -2.80 10.38 -15.54
CA ALA A 185 -3.78 10.15 -14.48
C ALA A 185 -3.11 9.58 -13.22
N ALA A 186 -2.23 8.59 -13.36
CA ALA A 186 -1.51 8.00 -12.23
C ALA A 186 -0.51 8.97 -11.59
N GLN A 187 0.19 9.80 -12.38
CA GLN A 187 1.04 10.87 -11.87
C GLN A 187 0.22 11.84 -11.01
N LYS A 188 -0.95 12.26 -11.51
CA LYS A 188 -1.84 13.18 -10.81
C LYS A 188 -2.31 12.62 -9.47
N MET A 189 -2.49 11.30 -9.35
CA MET A 189 -2.85 10.67 -8.07
C MET A 189 -1.76 10.82 -7.01
N VAL A 190 -0.51 11.03 -7.39
CA VAL A 190 0.65 11.02 -6.47
C VAL A 190 1.39 12.35 -6.40
N GLU A 191 1.01 13.35 -7.21
CA GLU A 191 1.72 14.63 -7.33
C GLU A 191 1.76 15.46 -6.03
N LYS A 192 0.80 15.23 -5.12
CA LYS A 192 0.82 15.83 -3.79
C LYS A 192 1.97 15.31 -2.92
N ASP A 193 2.35 14.06 -3.11
CA ASP A 193 3.35 13.37 -2.29
C ASP A 193 4.73 13.38 -2.96
N TYR A 194 4.79 13.47 -4.29
CA TYR A 194 6.03 13.41 -5.07
C TYR A 194 6.07 14.48 -6.16
N THR A 195 7.17 15.24 -6.18
CA THR A 195 7.46 16.22 -7.24
C THR A 195 8.11 15.60 -8.48
N MET A 196 8.62 14.36 -8.36
CA MET A 196 9.21 13.62 -9.47
C MET A 196 8.16 12.77 -10.20
N SER A 197 8.47 12.46 -11.47
CA SER A 197 7.73 11.46 -12.24
C SER A 197 8.35 10.07 -12.15
N PHE A 198 7.49 9.06 -12.24
CA PHE A 198 7.88 7.65 -12.24
C PHE A 198 7.85 7.07 -13.65
N ASN A 199 8.73 6.12 -13.93
CA ASN A 199 8.73 5.40 -15.21
C ASN A 199 7.55 4.43 -15.33
N SER A 200 6.98 3.98 -14.21
CA SER A 200 5.80 3.13 -14.17
C SER A 200 5.00 3.31 -12.89
N TYR A 201 3.74 2.87 -12.94
CA TYR A 201 2.83 2.86 -11.80
C TYR A 201 2.16 1.51 -11.64
N LYS A 202 1.99 1.09 -10.38
CA LYS A 202 1.25 -0.11 -10.02
C LYS A 202 0.06 0.27 -9.16
N ILE A 203 -1.14 0.06 -9.66
CA ILE A 203 -2.35 0.22 -8.86
C ILE A 203 -2.61 -1.12 -8.16
N VAL A 204 -2.35 -1.14 -6.85
CA VAL A 204 -2.46 -2.33 -6.01
C VAL A 204 -3.81 -2.31 -5.30
N LEU A 205 -4.62 -3.32 -5.62
CA LEU A 205 -6.01 -3.41 -5.19
C LEU A 205 -6.23 -4.61 -4.27
N SER A 206 -7.22 -4.47 -3.39
CA SER A 206 -7.97 -5.57 -2.79
C SER A 206 -9.45 -5.17 -2.84
N PRO A 207 -10.39 -6.06 -3.22
CA PRO A 207 -11.81 -5.72 -3.22
C PRO A 207 -12.34 -5.38 -1.81
N LEU A 208 -11.64 -5.87 -0.77
CA LEU A 208 -11.95 -5.58 0.63
C LEU A 208 -11.52 -4.18 1.07
N MET A 209 -10.59 -3.53 0.37
CA MET A 209 -10.08 -2.22 0.78
C MET A 209 -11.17 -1.15 0.65
N ASN A 210 -11.41 -0.38 1.71
CA ASN A 210 -12.36 0.74 1.69
C ASN A 210 -11.71 2.12 1.93
N GLY A 211 -10.56 2.16 2.60
CA GLY A 211 -9.96 3.44 2.96
C GLY A 211 -8.47 3.33 3.21
N TYR A 212 -7.91 4.45 3.66
CA TYR A 212 -6.48 4.63 3.86
C TYR A 212 -5.67 4.27 2.61
N PRO A 213 -5.81 5.03 1.51
CA PRO A 213 -4.92 4.88 0.37
C PRO A 213 -3.47 5.15 0.78
N GLY A 214 -2.54 4.77 -0.08
CA GLY A 214 -1.14 5.00 0.16
C GLY A 214 -0.32 4.94 -1.10
N THR A 215 0.85 5.55 -1.04
CA THR A 215 1.80 5.55 -2.13
C THR A 215 3.15 5.09 -1.62
N LEU A 216 3.89 4.35 -2.44
CA LEU A 216 5.27 3.96 -2.14
C LEU A 216 6.13 4.13 -3.38
N ALA A 217 7.02 5.11 -3.35
CA ALA A 217 8.06 5.31 -4.33
C ALA A 217 9.17 4.26 -4.19
N ILE A 218 9.52 3.63 -5.31
CA ILE A 218 10.62 2.66 -5.41
C ILE A 218 11.60 3.17 -6.45
N ASN A 219 12.76 3.59 -5.97
CA ASN A 219 13.78 4.22 -6.78
C ASN A 219 14.97 3.28 -7.01
N SER A 220 15.41 3.21 -8.26
CA SER A 220 16.68 2.60 -8.63
C SER A 220 17.42 3.49 -9.60
N ARG A 221 18.71 3.21 -9.82
CA ARG A 221 19.55 3.98 -10.75
C ARG A 221 19.00 4.04 -12.19
N ARG A 222 18.22 3.06 -12.63
CA ARG A 222 17.78 2.92 -14.03
C ARG A 222 16.27 2.92 -14.22
N PHE A 223 15.50 2.92 -13.13
CA PHE A 223 14.05 2.80 -13.17
C PHE A 223 13.41 3.25 -11.86
N THR A 224 12.36 4.08 -11.96
CA THR A 224 11.54 4.53 -10.84
C THR A 224 10.11 4.03 -11.02
N GLU A 225 9.53 3.48 -9.96
CA GLU A 225 8.16 2.97 -9.96
C GLU A 225 7.43 3.49 -8.73
N CYS A 226 6.14 3.83 -8.87
CA CYS A 226 5.29 4.12 -7.72
C CYS A 226 4.22 3.05 -7.57
N LEU A 227 4.13 2.47 -6.37
CA LEU A 227 2.98 1.68 -5.97
C LEU A 227 1.92 2.62 -5.43
N ILE A 228 0.67 2.41 -5.87
CA ILE A 228 -0.49 3.17 -5.43
C ILE A 228 -1.48 2.15 -4.87
N PHE A 229 -1.64 2.15 -3.55
CA PHE A 229 -2.62 1.35 -2.84
C PHE A 229 -3.91 2.14 -2.75
N THR A 230 -4.98 1.64 -3.36
CA THR A 230 -6.26 2.36 -3.40
C THR A 230 -7.43 1.40 -3.42
N GLN A 231 -8.58 1.89 -3.00
CA GLN A 231 -9.86 1.24 -3.25
C GLN A 231 -10.12 1.14 -4.76
N THR A 232 -10.98 0.19 -5.10
CA THR A 232 -11.48 -0.01 -6.46
C THR A 232 -12.52 1.04 -6.79
N ILE A 233 -12.42 1.66 -7.96
CA ILE A 233 -13.42 2.64 -8.41
C ILE A 233 -14.69 1.87 -8.83
N ASN A 234 -15.85 2.28 -8.30
CA ASN A 234 -17.19 1.71 -8.55
C ASN A 234 -17.36 0.23 -8.14
N LYS A 235 -17.72 0.04 -6.87
CA LYS A 235 -18.14 -1.25 -6.32
C LYS A 235 -19.63 -1.47 -6.50
#